data_AF-A0A9Q6I4F8-F1
#
_entry.id   AF-A0A9Q6I4F8-F1
#
_cell.length_a   1.000
_cell.length_b   1.000
_cell.length_c   1.000
_cell.angle_alpha   90.00
_cell.angle_beta   90.00
_cell.angle_gamma   90.00
#
_symmetry.space_group_name_H-M   'P 1'
#
loop_
_entity.id
_entity.type
_entity.pdbx_description
1 polymer ?
#
loop_
_entity_poly.entity_id
_entity_poly.type
_entity_poly.pdbx_seq_one_letter_code
_entity_poly.pdbx_strand_id
1 'polypeptide(L)' 'MLTDDQLNYILSHPDEFSDQVVAMAKEIRVYRAAFAQPYAIIEPLGMTFIGDENGAMVWHPKHYEEGDTPLYLRPSMEE' A
#
# COMPACT_ATOMS: atom_id res chain seq x y z
N MET A 1 5.64 4.61 -15.64
CA MET A 1 4.73 3.90 -14.71
C MET A 1 3.33 3.93 -15.32
N LEU A 2 2.54 2.86 -15.25
CA LEU A 2 1.20 2.81 -15.87
C LEU A 2 0.26 3.81 -15.18
N THR A 3 -0.54 4.57 -15.91
CA THR A 3 -1.60 5.42 -15.33
C THR A 3 -2.78 4.56 -14.86
N ASP A 4 -3.68 5.13 -14.06
CA ASP A 4 -4.92 4.41 -13.66
C ASP A 4 -5.78 4.08 -14.87
N ASP A 5 -5.85 4.96 -15.87
CA ASP A 5 -6.56 4.71 -17.13
C ASP A 5 -5.94 3.54 -17.90
N GLN A 6 -4.61 3.45 -17.95
CA GLN A 6 -3.91 2.33 -18.59
C GLN A 6 -4.15 1.01 -17.85
N LEU A 7 -4.15 1.02 -16.52
CA LEU A 7 -4.49 -0.17 -15.73
C LEU A 7 -5.95 -0.59 -15.96
N ASN A 8 -6.88 0.37 -15.95
CA ASN A 8 -8.30 0.11 -16.19
C ASN A 8 -8.55 -0.41 -17.61
N TYR A 9 -7.80 0.06 -18.61
CA TYR A 9 -7.87 -0.45 -19.96
C TYR A 9 -7.45 -1.93 -20.03
N ILE A 10 -6.28 -2.28 -19.47
CA ILE A 10 -5.77 -3.65 -19.42
C ILE A 10 -6.76 -4.58 -18.72
N LEU A 11 -7.31 -4.15 -17.58
CA LEU A 11 -8.25 -4.95 -16.79
C LEU A 11 -9.63 -5.10 -17.45
N SER A 12 -10.03 -4.18 -18.32
CA SER A 12 -11.31 -4.24 -19.04
C SER A 12 -11.22 -4.98 -20.38
N HIS A 13 -10.00 -5.21 -20.91
CA HIS A 13 -9.75 -5.93 -22.16
C HIS A 13 -8.71 -7.05 -21.95
N PRO A 14 -8.95 -8.01 -21.03
CA PRO A 14 -7.93 -9.00 -20.68
C PRO A 14 -7.49 -9.88 -21.86
N ASP A 15 -8.37 -10.11 -22.85
CA ASP A 15 -8.09 -10.92 -24.03
C ASP A 15 -7.08 -10.27 -25.00
N GLU A 16 -6.82 -8.96 -24.87
CA GLU A 16 -5.83 -8.22 -25.67
C GLU A 16 -4.41 -8.35 -25.11
N PHE A 17 -4.24 -8.95 -23.93
CA PHE A 17 -2.98 -9.00 -23.21
C PHE A 17 -2.65 -10.42 -22.75
N SER A 18 -1.36 -10.68 -22.52
CA SER A 18 -0.95 -11.94 -21.87
C SER A 18 -1.45 -12.00 -20.43
N ASP A 19 -1.74 -13.20 -19.92
CA ASP A 19 -2.16 -13.43 -18.52
C ASP A 19 -1.23 -12.77 -17.49
N GLN A 20 0.08 -12.78 -17.74
CA GLN A 20 1.07 -12.15 -16.87
C GLN A 20 0.87 -10.63 -16.74
N VAL A 21 0.53 -9.95 -17.85
CA VAL A 21 0.28 -8.50 -17.87
C VAL A 21 -1.01 -8.18 -17.13
N VAL A 22 -2.06 -9.00 -17.32
CA VAL A 22 -3.33 -8.84 -16.60
C VAL A 22 -3.13 -9.07 -15.10
N ALA A 23 -2.40 -10.11 -14.71
CA ALA A 23 -2.05 -10.37 -13.31
C ALA A 23 -1.29 -9.18 -12.69
N MET A 24 -0.23 -8.71 -13.35
CA MET A 24 0.53 -7.55 -12.87
C MET A 24 -0.34 -6.29 -12.76
N ALA A 25 -1.26 -6.05 -13.70
CA ALA A 25 -2.18 -4.91 -13.62
C ALA A 25 -3.12 -5.01 -12.41
N LYS A 26 -3.59 -6.23 -12.06
CA LYS A 26 -4.39 -6.48 -10.85
C LYS A 26 -3.55 -6.19 -9.59
N GLU A 27 -2.33 -6.71 -9.53
CA GLU A 27 -1.44 -6.49 -8.38
C GLU A 27 -1.16 -4.99 -8.16
N ILE A 28 -0.81 -4.26 -9.23
CA ILE A 28 -0.55 -2.82 -9.15
C ILE A 28 -1.79 -2.07 -8.64
N ARG A 29 -2.99 -2.45 -9.09
CA ARG A 29 -4.24 -1.82 -8.63
C ARG A 29 -4.47 -2.07 -7.14
N VAL A 30 -4.24 -3.30 -6.67
CA VAL A 30 -4.34 -3.66 -5.25
C VAL A 30 -3.33 -2.87 -4.42
N TYR A 31 -2.08 -2.79 -4.87
CA TYR A 31 -1.05 -2.00 -4.21
C TYR A 31 -1.41 -0.51 -4.15
N ARG A 32 -1.90 0.07 -5.23
CA ARG A 32 -2.34 1.48 -5.23
C ARG A 32 -3.43 1.74 -4.22
N ALA A 33 -4.43 0.86 -4.14
CA ALA A 33 -5.50 1.00 -3.17
C ALA A 33 -4.98 0.87 -1.72
N ALA A 34 -4.12 -0.11 -1.46
CA ALA A 34 -3.56 -0.34 -0.13
C ALA A 34 -2.64 0.79 0.36
N PHE A 35 -1.92 1.45 -0.57
CA PHE A 35 -0.98 2.53 -0.27
C PHE A 35 -1.54 3.93 -0.55
N ALA A 36 -2.82 4.07 -0.91
CA ALA A 36 -3.44 5.37 -1.20
C ALA A 36 -3.47 6.29 0.03
N GLN A 37 -3.60 5.71 1.22
CA GLN A 37 -3.58 6.41 2.49
C GLN A 37 -3.00 5.53 3.59
N PRO A 38 -2.22 6.09 4.53
CA PRO A 38 -1.76 5.36 5.69
C PRO A 38 -2.93 4.90 6.55
N TYR A 39 -2.78 3.73 7.17
CA TYR A 39 -3.73 3.21 8.15
C TYR A 39 -3.49 3.84 9.52
N ALA A 40 -2.22 4.00 9.88
CA ALA A 40 -1.76 4.61 11.13
C ALA A 40 -0.44 5.34 10.89
N ILE A 41 0.00 6.08 11.90
CA ILE A 41 1.32 6.70 11.96
C ILE A 41 2.01 6.30 13.25
N ILE A 42 3.34 6.31 13.23
CA ILE A 42 4.17 6.02 14.39
C ILE A 42 5.35 6.99 14.43
N GLU A 43 5.63 7.52 15.61
CA GLU A 43 6.76 8.40 15.83
C GLU A 43 8.10 7.64 15.67
N PRO A 44 9.21 8.33 15.34
CA PRO A 44 10.52 7.71 15.19
C PRO A 44 10.96 6.85 16.39
N LEU A 45 10.66 7.30 17.62
CA LEU A 45 10.99 6.54 18.83
C LEU A 45 10.19 5.22 18.91
N GLY A 46 8.94 5.23 18.46
CA GLY A 46 8.11 4.03 18.38
C GLY A 46 8.70 2.99 17.42
N MET A 47 9.30 3.42 16.31
CA MET A 47 10.00 2.52 15.38
C MET A 47 11.20 1.84 16.04
N THR A 48 11.97 2.56 16.87
CA THR A 48 13.07 1.98 17.64
C THR A 48 12.57 0.90 18.61
N PHE A 49 11.48 1.18 19.35
CA PHE A 49 10.90 0.20 20.27
C PHE A 49 10.48 -1.10 19.58
N ILE A 50 9.84 -1.01 18.40
CA ILE A 50 9.48 -2.20 17.62
C ILE A 50 10.74 -2.98 17.20
N GLY A 51 11.80 -2.29 16.79
CA GLY A 51 13.08 -2.93 16.43
C GLY A 51 13.72 -3.70 17.59
N ASP A 52 13.48 -3.24 18.82
CA ASP A 52 13.92 -3.89 20.05
C ASP A 52 12.91 -4.92 20.60
N GLU A 53 11.96 -5.38 19.76
CA GLU A 53 10.90 -6.35 20.10
C GLU A 53 9.91 -5.87 21.19
N ASN A 54 9.83 -4.55 21.43
CA ASN A 54 8.88 -3.94 22.36
C ASN A 54 7.62 -3.42 21.66
N GLY A 55 6.57 -3.18 22.45
CA GLY A 55 5.36 -2.51 21.99
C GLY A 55 5.57 -1.01 21.81
N ALA A 56 4.90 -0.42 20.82
CA ALA A 56 4.86 1.01 20.58
C ALA A 56 3.43 1.50 20.37
N MET A 57 3.17 2.77 20.70
CA MET A 57 1.89 3.40 20.40
C MET A 57 1.85 3.82 18.93
N VAL A 58 0.67 3.69 18.33
CA VAL A 58 0.39 4.18 16.98
C VAL A 58 -0.80 5.13 17.04
N TRP A 59 -0.80 6.12 16.16
CA TRP A 59 -1.81 7.16 16.12
C TRP A 59 -2.60 7.13 14.81
N HIS A 60 -3.79 7.75 14.84
CA HIS A 60 -4.59 7.95 13.64
C HIS A 60 -3.87 8.92 12.67
N PRO A 61 -3.88 8.69 11.35
CA PRO A 61 -3.13 9.52 10.39
C PRO A 61 -3.43 11.01 10.39
N LYS A 62 -4.61 11.40 10.88
CA LYS A 62 -5.01 12.81 11.07
C LYS A 62 -4.08 13.60 12.02
N HIS A 63 -3.28 12.89 12.82
CA HIS A 63 -2.33 13.46 13.78
C HIS A 63 -0.90 13.53 13.24
N TYR A 64 -0.71 13.37 11.93
CA TYR A 64 0.61 13.35 11.31
C TYR A 64 1.41 14.62 11.62
N GLU A 65 2.62 14.41 12.11
CA GLU A 65 3.64 15.44 12.25
C GLU A 65 4.85 15.13 11.35
N GLU A 66 5.64 16.16 11.04
CA GLU A 66 6.85 15.97 10.23
C GLU A 66 7.84 15.06 10.96
N GLY A 67 8.22 13.95 10.31
CA GLY A 67 9.11 12.94 10.87
C GLY A 67 8.40 11.65 11.30
N ASP A 68 7.07 11.64 11.36
CA ASP A 68 6.33 10.41 11.61
C ASP A 68 6.45 9.41 10.45
N THR A 69 6.47 8.13 10.80
CA THR A 69 6.47 7.04 9.83
C THR A 69 5.04 6.59 9.54
N PRO A 70 4.56 6.67 8.29
CA PRO A 70 3.27 6.13 7.90
C PRO A 70 3.29 4.59 7.85
N LEU A 71 2.29 3.97 8.47
CA LEU A 71 2.08 2.53 8.46
C LEU A 71 0.90 2.20 7.54
N TYR A 72 1.10 1.22 6.66
CA TYR A 72 0.10 0.78 5.70
C TYR A 72 -0.29 -0.67 5.98
N LEU A 73 -1.54 -1.01 5.67
CA LEU A 73 -1.96 -2.40 5.74
C LEU A 73 -1.26 -3.20 4.65
N ARG A 74 -0.92 -4.45 4.97
CA ARG A 74 -0.44 -5.38 3.96
C ARG A 74 -1.55 -5.55 2.91
N PRO A 75 -1.24 -5.34 1.63
CA PRO A 75 -2.18 -5.56 0.54
C PRO A 75 -2.69 -7.01 0.57
N SER A 76 -4.00 -7.21 0.58
CA SER A 76 -4.61 -8.53 0.45
C SER A 76 -4.62 -8.93 -1.02
N MET A 77 -3.75 -9.85 -1.39
CA MET A 77 -3.80 -10.51 -2.71
C MET A 77 -4.53 -11.83 -2.46
N GLU A 78 -5.66 -12.07 -3.14
CA GLU A 78 -6.25 -13.41 -3.16
C GLU A 78 -5.25 -14.34 -3.86
N GLU A 79 -4.79 -15.37 -3.15
CA GLU A 79 -3.88 -16.41 -3.67
C GLU A 79 -4.57 -17.31 -4.70
#